data_AF-L1JRT4-F1
#
_entry.id   AF-L1JRT4-F1
#
_cell.length_a   1.000
_cell.length_b   1.000
_cell.length_c   1.000
_cell.angle_alpha   90.00
_cell.angle_beta   90.00
_cell.angle_gamma   90.00
#
_symmetry.space_group_name_H-M   'P 1'
#
loop_
_entity.id
_entity.type
_entity.pdbx_description
1 polymer ?
#
loop_
_entity_poly.entity_id
_entity_poly.type
_entity_poly.pdbx_seq_one_letter_code
_entity_poly.pdbx_strand_id
1 'polypeptide(L)'
;MGEEGKRRNESSNNDRRNKRQKRQYIGGRGRGQFKGGNTKNYGARAIFVEFERLRSAGINGILVSCDIRSENLCKQECIMAFTEFAEKRYPKIHEALQKQEAPASGPRDIEKEIAAEAAREKKDSLFSTIKTDVKGLVFVEFQNKEMNPLEICLDFLNEVKQQNHSKTKYAVRITPVLATCYASEECILKAVQPLIDEHLSAQAKETRYSIVFRKRSNDDVERIKIIDKIAQLVDKKHKVDLSSPEVCILVDILTNACCLGIAPDYFSFKKYNIHELLGIGTAKPKDFMTGGRVAAPSKKAEEAEAGEAGQSETKQDDTSKAQDEKEKKE
;
A
#
# COMPACT_ATOMS: atom_id res chain seq x y z
N MET A 1 21.06 94.59 -40.86
CA MET A 1 20.36 95.74 -40.25
C MET A 1 19.09 95.22 -39.60
N GLY A 2 18.92 95.51 -38.30
CA GLY A 2 17.67 95.39 -37.49
C GLY A 2 17.30 93.96 -37.04
N GLU A 3 17.63 93.54 -35.81
CA GLU A 3 16.86 93.72 -34.54
C GLU A 3 15.58 92.87 -34.48
N GLU A 4 15.59 91.77 -33.72
CA GLU A 4 15.12 91.63 -32.32
C GLU A 4 13.58 91.62 -32.14
N GLY A 5 13.07 90.59 -31.48
CA GLY A 5 11.66 90.50 -31.09
C GLY A 5 11.28 89.23 -30.35
N LYS A 6 11.66 89.13 -29.07
CA LYS A 6 11.13 88.15 -28.09
C LYS A 6 9.62 88.34 -27.89
N ARG A 7 8.84 87.25 -27.89
CA ARG A 7 7.70 87.08 -26.95
C ARG A 7 7.63 85.62 -26.44
N ARG A 8 7.60 85.49 -25.12
CA ARG A 8 7.46 84.27 -24.33
C ARG A 8 5.98 83.96 -24.07
N ASN A 9 5.75 82.68 -23.76
CA ASN A 9 4.68 82.09 -22.95
C ASN A 9 3.24 82.18 -23.46
N GLU A 10 2.63 81.02 -23.73
CA GLU A 10 1.74 80.43 -22.74
C GLU A 10 1.57 78.92 -22.94
N SER A 11 1.69 78.23 -21.82
CA SER A 11 1.53 76.82 -21.56
C SER A 11 0.11 76.32 -21.83
N SER A 12 -0.03 75.20 -22.54
CA SER A 12 -1.03 74.22 -22.15
C SER A 12 -0.51 72.80 -22.33
N ASN A 13 -0.51 72.15 -21.18
CA ASN A 13 0.06 70.88 -20.82
C ASN A 13 -0.96 69.79 -21.22
N ASN A 14 -0.71 69.00 -22.27
CA ASN A 14 -1.56 67.82 -22.50
C ASN A 14 -0.97 66.64 -23.28
N ASP A 15 0.37 66.49 -23.33
CA ASP A 15 1.00 65.37 -24.06
C ASP A 15 1.67 64.32 -23.15
N ARG A 16 0.97 63.94 -22.06
CA ARG A 16 1.41 62.85 -21.16
C ARG A 16 0.33 61.81 -20.88
N ARG A 17 -0.61 61.59 -21.81
CA ARG A 17 -1.72 60.63 -21.58
C ARG A 17 -2.02 59.63 -22.68
N ASN A 18 -1.08 59.33 -23.58
CA ASN A 18 -1.35 58.33 -24.63
C ASN A 18 -0.24 57.30 -24.92
N LYS A 19 0.42 56.80 -23.87
CA LYS A 19 1.32 55.62 -23.96
C LYS A 19 0.87 54.42 -23.11
N ARG A 20 -0.40 54.35 -22.69
CA ARG A 20 -0.90 53.28 -21.80
C ARG A 20 -2.08 52.44 -22.27
N GLN A 21 -2.50 52.54 -23.53
CA GLN A 21 -3.53 51.65 -24.08
C GLN A 21 -3.17 51.15 -25.48
N LYS A 22 -2.46 50.03 -25.51
CA LYS A 22 -2.58 49.00 -26.55
C LYS A 22 -2.00 47.68 -26.02
N ARG A 23 -2.61 47.16 -24.95
CA ARG A 23 -2.58 45.72 -24.65
C ARG A 23 -3.69 45.08 -25.49
N GLN A 24 -3.42 44.88 -26.76
CA GLN A 24 -4.20 43.98 -27.60
C GLN A 24 -3.64 42.58 -27.43
N TYR A 25 -4.51 41.70 -26.94
CA TYR A 25 -4.43 40.25 -27.06
C TYR A 25 -4.18 39.88 -28.53
N ILE A 26 -3.16 39.06 -28.79
CA ILE A 26 -3.12 37.96 -29.79
C ILE A 26 -1.80 37.21 -29.59
N GLY A 27 -1.91 35.89 -29.51
CA GLY A 27 -0.87 34.99 -29.03
C GLY A 27 0.38 34.90 -29.89
N GLY A 28 1.49 34.59 -29.23
CA GLY A 28 2.75 34.22 -29.85
C GLY A 28 3.63 33.52 -28.82
N ARG A 29 3.93 32.25 -29.05
CA ARG A 29 4.80 31.39 -28.23
C ARG A 29 6.21 32.01 -28.15
N GLY A 30 6.47 32.80 -27.12
CA GLY A 30 7.82 33.22 -26.75
C GLY A 30 8.38 32.27 -25.71
N ARG A 31 9.39 31.48 -26.08
CA ARG A 31 10.29 30.79 -25.14
C ARG A 31 10.99 31.86 -24.30
N GLY A 32 10.38 32.26 -23.20
CA GLY A 32 11.02 33.04 -22.15
C GLY A 32 12.11 32.18 -21.54
N GLN A 33 13.35 32.48 -21.91
CA GLN A 33 14.55 31.90 -21.33
C GLN A 33 14.63 32.38 -19.87
N PHE A 34 13.97 31.65 -18.96
CA PHE A 34 14.20 31.80 -17.52
C PHE A 34 15.68 31.47 -17.30
N LYS A 35 16.48 32.50 -16.99
CA LYS A 35 17.82 32.31 -16.43
C LYS A 35 17.64 31.46 -15.18
N GLY A 36 18.12 30.22 -15.23
CA GLY A 36 18.10 29.29 -14.12
C GLY A 36 18.83 29.89 -12.95
N GLY A 37 18.07 30.48 -12.03
CA GLY A 37 18.53 30.71 -10.67
C GLY A 37 18.95 29.36 -10.12
N ASN A 38 20.13 29.31 -9.51
CA ASN A 38 20.70 28.12 -8.90
C ASN A 38 19.85 27.73 -7.68
N THR A 39 18.66 27.17 -7.91
CA THR A 39 17.84 26.53 -6.88
C THR A 39 18.61 25.30 -6.47
N LYS A 40 19.43 25.45 -5.43
CA LYS A 40 20.09 24.33 -4.76
C LYS A 40 19.03 23.24 -4.53
N ASN A 41 19.22 22.08 -5.17
CA ASN A 41 18.32 20.92 -5.20
C ASN A 41 18.24 20.22 -3.82
N TYR A 42 17.94 20.95 -2.74
CA TYR A 42 17.80 20.39 -1.41
C TYR A 42 16.64 19.38 -1.34
N GLY A 43 15.56 19.61 -2.09
CA GLY A 43 14.41 18.69 -2.13
C GLY A 43 14.70 17.34 -2.78
N ALA A 44 15.49 17.30 -3.87
CA ALA A 44 15.86 16.04 -4.51
C ALA A 44 16.77 15.19 -3.62
N ARG A 45 17.68 15.82 -2.87
CA ARG A 45 18.51 15.14 -1.88
C ARG A 45 17.69 14.56 -0.72
N ALA A 46 16.74 15.31 -0.18
CA ALA A 46 15.87 14.81 0.89
C ALA A 46 15.02 13.60 0.44
N ILE A 47 14.44 13.67 -0.77
CA ILE A 47 13.67 12.56 -1.38
C ILE A 47 14.54 11.31 -1.56
N PHE A 48 15.78 11.48 -2.03
CA PHE A 48 16.71 10.37 -2.21
C PHE A 48 17.08 9.70 -0.87
N VAL A 49 17.26 10.49 0.19
CA VAL A 49 17.56 10.00 1.55
C VAL A 49 16.36 9.26 2.17
N GLU A 50 15.14 9.76 1.98
CA GLU A 50 13.93 9.08 2.48
C GLU A 50 13.73 7.72 1.81
N PHE A 51 13.91 7.60 0.50
CA PHE A 51 13.76 6.32 -0.18
C PHE A 51 14.90 5.32 0.15
N GLU A 52 16.10 5.81 0.45
CA GLU A 52 17.19 4.99 1.01
C GLU A 52 16.80 4.40 2.37
N ARG A 53 16.05 5.14 3.19
CA ARG A 53 15.53 4.64 4.47
C ARG A 53 14.68 3.39 4.25
N LEU A 54 13.74 3.38 3.30
CA LEU A 54 12.89 2.21 3.03
C LEU A 54 13.65 0.95 2.59
N ARG A 55 14.86 1.11 2.03
CA ARG A 55 15.75 -0.02 1.66
C ARG A 55 16.55 -0.57 2.83
N SER A 56 16.61 0.17 3.94
CA SER A 56 17.32 -0.26 5.14
C SER A 56 16.63 -1.46 5.77
N ALA A 57 17.42 -2.34 6.38
CA ALA A 57 16.88 -3.54 7.00
C ALA A 57 16.11 -3.21 8.29
N GLY A 58 14.96 -3.87 8.49
CA GLY A 58 14.29 -3.92 9.79
C GLY A 58 13.44 -2.70 10.14
N ILE A 59 12.99 -1.92 9.15
CA ILE A 59 11.96 -0.91 9.39
C ILE A 59 10.58 -1.57 9.40
N ASN A 60 9.81 -1.25 10.43
CA ASN A 60 8.44 -1.66 10.68
C ASN A 60 7.48 -0.47 10.48
N GLY A 61 6.32 -0.76 9.90
CA GLY A 61 5.35 0.25 9.52
C GLY A 61 4.12 -0.29 8.81
N ILE A 62 3.35 0.61 8.22
CA ILE A 62 2.16 0.29 7.43
C ILE A 62 2.34 0.86 6.03
N LEU A 63 2.23 -0.01 5.02
CA LEU A 63 2.17 0.38 3.63
C LEU A 63 0.72 0.66 3.24
N VAL A 64 0.44 1.90 2.82
CA VAL A 64 -0.90 2.37 2.46
C VAL A 64 -0.97 2.67 0.97
N SER A 65 -1.96 2.11 0.27
CA SER A 65 -2.27 2.50 -1.11
C SER A 65 -3.43 3.49 -1.16
N CYS A 66 -3.32 4.51 -2.01
CA CYS A 66 -4.30 5.57 -2.20
C CYS A 66 -4.34 6.07 -3.66
N ASP A 67 -5.30 6.94 -4.01
CA ASP A 67 -5.27 7.67 -5.28
C ASP A 67 -4.10 8.66 -5.28
N ILE A 68 -3.36 8.67 -6.39
CA ILE A 68 -2.16 9.50 -6.64
C ILE A 68 -2.40 10.99 -6.31
N ARG A 69 -3.61 11.51 -6.57
CA ARG A 69 -3.93 12.93 -6.33
C ARG A 69 -4.17 13.26 -4.85
N SER A 70 -4.40 12.23 -4.04
CA SER A 70 -4.79 12.35 -2.63
C SER A 70 -3.70 11.88 -1.65
N GLU A 71 -2.48 11.58 -2.12
CA GLU A 71 -1.40 11.03 -1.27
C GLU A 71 -1.15 11.85 0.00
N ASN A 72 -1.08 13.18 -0.10
CA ASN A 72 -0.83 14.04 1.05
C ASN A 72 -1.98 14.02 2.07
N LEU A 73 -3.22 13.99 1.58
CA LEU A 73 -4.40 13.91 2.45
C LEU A 73 -4.50 12.53 3.09
N CYS A 74 -4.26 11.48 2.31
CA CYS A 74 -4.19 10.11 2.81
C CYS A 74 -3.14 9.97 3.91
N LYS A 75 -1.96 10.55 3.72
CA LYS A 75 -0.90 10.57 4.73
C LYS A 75 -1.40 11.17 6.05
N GLN A 76 -2.04 12.33 6.00
CA GLN A 76 -2.52 13.02 7.20
C GLN A 76 -3.60 12.22 7.92
N GLU A 77 -4.61 11.74 7.20
CA GLU A 77 -5.69 10.92 7.76
C GLU A 77 -5.17 9.61 8.36
N CYS A 78 -4.23 8.94 7.68
CA CYS A 78 -3.63 7.70 8.18
C CYS A 78 -2.84 7.92 9.47
N ILE A 79 -2.02 8.98 9.55
CA ILE A 79 -1.30 9.30 10.79
C ILE A 79 -2.30 9.54 11.93
N MET A 80 -3.32 10.38 11.70
CA MET A 80 -4.32 10.67 12.73
C MET A 80 -5.05 9.40 13.20
N ALA A 81 -5.51 8.57 12.26
CA ALA A 81 -6.20 7.33 12.58
C ALA A 81 -5.28 6.36 13.34
N PHE A 82 -4.06 6.11 12.86
CA PHE A 82 -3.14 5.18 13.50
C PHE A 82 -2.67 5.66 14.88
N THR A 83 -2.55 6.98 15.09
CA THR A 83 -2.29 7.55 16.42
C THR A 83 -3.40 7.22 17.39
N GLU A 84 -4.66 7.37 17.00
CA GLU A 84 -5.80 7.00 17.86
C GLU A 84 -5.77 5.51 18.27
N PHE A 85 -5.42 4.61 17.34
CA PHE A 85 -5.28 3.18 17.64
C PHE A 85 -4.05 2.88 18.51
N ALA A 86 -2.93 3.55 18.25
CA ALA A 86 -1.71 3.41 19.04
C ALA A 86 -1.90 3.87 20.49
N GLU A 87 -2.65 4.95 20.71
CA GLU A 87 -3.00 5.45 22.04
C GLU A 87 -3.83 4.42 22.83
N LYS A 88 -4.81 3.80 22.17
CA LYS A 88 -5.66 2.77 22.80
C LYS A 88 -4.87 1.51 23.12
N ARG A 89 -3.99 1.08 22.22
CA ARG A 89 -3.25 -0.20 22.33
C ARG A 89 -2.01 -0.09 23.20
N TYR A 90 -1.29 1.02 23.11
CA TYR A 90 0.00 1.26 23.78
C TYR A 90 -0.01 2.55 24.64
N PRO A 91 -0.89 2.64 25.65
CA PRO A 91 -1.03 3.85 26.47
C PRO A 91 0.29 4.25 27.17
N LYS A 92 1.11 3.27 27.56
CA LYS A 92 2.41 3.51 28.21
C LYS A 92 3.40 4.25 27.30
N ILE A 93 3.41 3.93 26.00
CA ILE A 93 4.30 4.58 25.03
C ILE A 93 3.82 6.01 24.81
N HIS A 94 2.51 6.20 24.69
CA HIS A 94 1.91 7.52 24.54
C HIS A 94 2.15 8.42 25.76
N GLU A 95 1.95 7.91 26.98
CA GLU A 95 2.25 8.64 28.22
C GLU A 95 3.74 8.99 28.35
N ALA A 96 4.64 8.11 27.89
CA ALA A 96 6.08 8.37 27.92
C ALA A 96 6.47 9.51 26.96
N LEU A 97 5.85 9.57 25.78
CA LEU A 97 6.03 10.67 24.82
C LEU A 97 5.52 11.99 25.38
N GLN A 98 4.31 12.02 25.95
CA GLN A 98 3.75 13.22 26.58
C GLN A 98 4.61 13.74 27.76
N LYS A 99 5.22 12.84 28.53
CA LYS A 99 6.13 13.22 29.62
C LYS A 99 7.45 13.81 29.13
N GLN A 100 7.91 13.46 27.93
CA GLN A 100 9.11 14.05 27.32
C GLN A 100 8.82 15.44 26.72
N GLU A 101 7.58 15.71 26.34
CA GLU A 101 7.13 17.01 25.80
C GLU A 101 6.90 18.08 26.88
N ALA A 102 6.84 17.71 28.17
CA ALA A 102 6.62 18.67 29.25
C ALA A 102 7.77 19.71 29.34
N PRO A 103 7.48 21.03 29.21
CA PRO A 103 8.52 22.04 29.12
C PRO A 103 9.27 22.21 30.45
N ALA A 104 10.60 22.17 30.39
CA ALA A 104 11.46 22.65 31.46
C ALA A 104 11.31 24.18 31.56
N SER A 105 10.40 24.61 32.44
CA SER A 105 10.13 26.01 32.80
C SER A 105 11.41 26.82 33.04
N GLY A 106 11.72 27.73 32.12
CA GLY A 106 12.81 28.69 32.25
C GLY A 106 12.62 29.87 31.29
N PRO A 107 12.99 31.11 31.65
CA PRO A 107 12.67 32.30 30.86
C PRO A 107 13.56 32.39 29.62
N ARG A 108 13.02 32.20 28.41
CA ARG A 108 13.75 32.34 27.12
C ARG A 108 12.85 32.91 26.01
N ASP A 109 13.49 33.42 24.95
CA ASP A 109 12.87 34.01 23.73
C ASP A 109 11.75 33.14 23.15
N ILE A 110 10.53 33.69 23.12
CA ILE A 110 9.30 33.04 22.67
C ILE A 110 9.43 32.48 21.23
N GLU A 111 10.10 33.20 20.33
CA GLU A 111 10.28 32.77 18.93
C GLU A 111 11.19 31.54 18.79
N LYS A 112 12.22 31.44 19.64
CA LYS A 112 13.12 30.27 19.65
C LYS A 112 12.45 29.06 20.27
N GLU A 113 11.52 29.28 21.21
CA GLU A 113 10.75 28.21 21.84
C GLU A 113 9.73 27.63 20.87
N ILE A 114 8.97 28.46 20.14
CA ILE A 114 8.03 28.00 19.11
C ILE A 114 8.74 27.18 18.02
N ALA A 115 9.91 27.63 17.57
CA ALA A 115 10.69 26.91 16.56
C ALA A 115 11.28 25.59 17.11
N ALA A 116 11.67 25.56 18.38
CA ALA A 116 12.17 24.35 19.04
C ALA A 116 11.04 23.35 19.31
N GLU A 117 9.86 23.82 19.68
CA GLU A 117 8.64 23.03 19.90
C GLU A 117 8.18 22.39 18.59
N ALA A 118 8.04 23.17 17.51
CA ALA A 118 7.70 22.66 16.18
C ALA A 118 8.77 21.70 15.59
N ALA A 119 10.01 21.76 16.08
CA ALA A 119 11.07 20.82 15.71
C ALA A 119 11.08 19.56 16.60
N ARG A 120 10.61 19.64 17.85
CA ARG A 120 10.44 18.52 18.78
C ARG A 120 9.21 17.68 18.44
N GLU A 121 8.08 18.31 18.13
CA GLU A 121 6.86 17.62 17.64
C GLU A 121 7.13 16.71 16.44
N LYS A 122 8.09 17.08 15.58
CA LYS A 122 8.50 16.27 14.41
C LYS A 122 9.41 15.10 14.75
N LYS A 123 10.08 15.12 15.91
CA LYS A 123 10.98 14.07 16.39
C LYS A 123 10.27 13.10 17.35
N ASP A 124 9.28 13.59 18.07
CA ASP A 124 8.57 12.86 19.12
C ASP A 124 7.23 12.27 18.62
N SER A 125 6.97 12.33 17.31
CA SER A 125 5.76 11.72 16.74
C SER A 125 5.87 10.18 16.70
N LEU A 126 4.81 9.49 17.14
CA LEU A 126 4.68 8.01 17.11
C LEU A 126 4.97 7.42 15.71
N PHE A 127 4.60 8.18 14.69
CA PHE A 127 4.73 7.81 13.29
C PHE A 127 5.52 8.86 12.52
N SER A 128 6.27 8.38 11.52
CA SER A 128 6.79 9.21 10.45
C SER A 128 6.27 8.69 9.12
N THR A 129 6.45 9.45 8.05
CA THR A 129 6.18 8.94 6.70
C THR A 129 7.44 8.89 5.89
N ILE A 130 7.61 7.80 5.17
CA ILE A 130 8.67 7.65 4.19
C ILE A 130 8.05 7.78 2.81
N LYS A 131 8.59 8.69 1.99
CA LYS A 131 8.20 8.79 0.61
C LYS A 131 8.65 7.55 -0.15
N THR A 132 7.70 6.88 -0.79
CA THR A 132 8.01 5.77 -1.70
C THR A 132 8.33 6.33 -3.10
N ASP A 133 9.15 5.62 -3.87
CA ASP A 133 9.41 5.97 -5.28
C ASP A 133 8.26 5.54 -6.22
N VAL A 134 7.11 5.16 -5.66
CA VAL A 134 5.95 4.65 -6.38
C VAL A 134 4.72 5.52 -6.08
N LYS A 135 4.11 6.06 -7.14
CA LYS A 135 2.89 6.86 -7.01
C LYS A 135 1.73 6.02 -6.45
N GLY A 136 0.88 6.66 -5.64
CA GLY A 136 -0.27 6.06 -4.96
C GLY A 136 0.12 5.15 -3.79
N LEU A 137 1.35 5.27 -3.27
CA LEU A 137 1.83 4.52 -2.10
C LEU A 137 2.49 5.44 -1.08
N VAL A 138 2.01 5.32 0.15
CA VAL A 138 2.56 6.00 1.32
C VAL A 138 3.03 4.93 2.30
N PHE A 139 4.24 5.08 2.82
CA PHE A 139 4.72 4.24 3.91
C PHE A 139 4.69 5.03 5.21
N VAL A 140 3.99 4.51 6.21
CA VAL A 140 3.93 5.09 7.56
C VAL A 140 4.84 4.25 8.46
N GLU A 141 5.97 4.82 8.84
CA GLU A 141 6.98 4.16 9.68
C GLU A 141 6.67 4.37 11.17
N PHE A 142 6.86 3.31 11.94
CA PHE A 142 6.70 3.34 13.39
C PHE A 142 8.03 3.74 14.02
N GLN A 143 8.06 4.82 14.82
CA GLN A 143 9.31 5.27 15.44
C GLN A 143 9.71 4.42 16.65
N ASN A 144 8.73 3.80 17.34
CA ASN A 144 8.99 2.91 18.47
C ASN A 144 8.90 1.44 18.04
N LYS A 145 9.96 0.68 18.34
CA LYS A 145 10.08 -0.75 18.01
C LYS A 145 9.14 -1.65 18.80
N GLU A 146 8.66 -1.20 19.96
CA GLU A 146 7.72 -1.95 20.79
C GLU A 146 6.32 -2.03 20.18
N MET A 147 5.99 -1.13 19.25
CA MET A 147 4.70 -1.12 18.58
C MET A 147 4.68 -2.11 17.41
N ASN A 148 3.63 -2.94 17.35
CA ASN A 148 3.45 -3.90 16.28
C ASN A 148 2.47 -3.36 15.20
N PRO A 149 2.93 -3.15 13.95
CA PRO A 149 2.06 -2.70 12.85
C PRO A 149 0.90 -3.63 12.54
N LEU A 150 1.07 -4.94 12.78
CA LEU A 150 0.02 -5.92 12.54
C LEU A 150 -1.18 -5.69 13.46
N GLU A 151 -0.94 -5.44 14.75
CA GLU A 151 -2.01 -5.21 15.73
C GLU A 151 -2.83 -3.97 15.36
N ILE A 152 -2.16 -2.85 15.03
CA ILE A 152 -2.84 -1.63 14.61
C ILE A 152 -3.65 -1.84 13.33
N CYS A 153 -3.12 -2.58 12.35
CA CYS A 153 -3.86 -2.90 11.13
C CYS A 153 -5.11 -3.74 11.42
N LEU A 154 -5.00 -4.75 12.28
CA LEU A 154 -6.12 -5.62 12.63
C LEU A 154 -7.19 -4.86 13.42
N ASP A 155 -6.81 -4.05 14.40
CA ASP A 155 -7.74 -3.22 15.17
C ASP A 155 -8.49 -2.25 14.26
N PHE A 156 -7.76 -1.60 13.33
CA PHE A 156 -8.36 -0.74 12.32
C PHE A 156 -9.37 -1.49 11.44
N LEU A 157 -8.98 -2.63 10.86
CA LEU A 157 -9.85 -3.40 9.96
C LEU A 157 -11.06 -4.00 10.69
N ASN A 158 -10.89 -4.40 11.95
CA ASN A 158 -11.97 -4.86 12.80
C ASN A 158 -12.97 -3.74 13.08
N GLU A 159 -12.49 -2.54 13.43
CA GLU A 159 -13.37 -1.37 13.64
C GLU A 159 -14.13 -1.02 12.36
N VAL A 160 -13.45 -1.03 11.20
CA VAL A 160 -14.10 -0.80 9.89
C VAL A 160 -15.19 -1.83 9.62
N LYS A 161 -14.91 -3.12 9.89
CA LYS A 161 -15.87 -4.21 9.69
C LYS A 161 -17.06 -4.11 10.64
N GLN A 162 -16.85 -3.69 11.88
CA GLN A 162 -17.89 -3.57 12.90
C GLN A 162 -18.77 -2.34 12.69
N GLN A 163 -18.16 -1.18 12.41
CA GLN A 163 -18.88 0.10 12.25
C GLN A 163 -19.40 0.31 10.82
N ASN A 164 -18.93 -0.49 9.87
CA ASN A 164 -19.20 -0.33 8.44
C ASN A 164 -18.87 1.09 7.94
N HIS A 165 -17.83 1.69 8.51
CA HIS A 165 -17.32 3.01 8.19
C HIS A 165 -15.80 3.04 8.41
N SER A 166 -15.07 3.88 7.66
CA SER A 166 -13.63 4.04 7.83
C SER A 166 -13.27 5.45 8.24
N LYS A 167 -12.34 5.56 9.19
CA LYS A 167 -11.75 6.84 9.65
C LYS A 167 -10.85 7.49 8.60
N THR A 168 -10.51 6.77 7.53
CA THR A 168 -9.70 7.28 6.42
C THR A 168 -10.52 7.22 5.14
N LYS A 169 -10.69 8.35 4.47
CA LYS A 169 -11.43 8.43 3.21
C LYS A 169 -10.57 8.04 2.00
N TYR A 170 -9.28 8.32 2.07
CA TYR A 170 -8.37 8.18 0.91
C TYR A 170 -7.59 6.86 0.89
N ALA A 171 -7.50 6.15 2.02
CA ALA A 171 -6.77 4.89 2.10
C ALA A 171 -7.60 3.76 1.48
N VAL A 172 -7.09 3.19 0.40
CA VAL A 172 -7.74 2.06 -0.30
C VAL A 172 -7.37 0.74 0.35
N ARG A 173 -6.09 0.54 0.68
CA ARG A 173 -5.59 -0.69 1.31
C ARG A 173 -4.52 -0.32 2.31
N ILE A 174 -4.58 -0.94 3.47
CA ILE A 174 -3.51 -0.88 4.47
C ILE A 174 -2.83 -2.25 4.53
N THR A 175 -1.52 -2.29 4.63
CA THR A 175 -0.75 -3.54 4.64
C THR A 175 0.30 -3.45 5.73
N PRO A 176 0.27 -4.35 6.74
CA PRO A 176 1.27 -4.35 7.79
C PRO A 176 2.63 -4.74 7.21
N VAL A 177 3.67 -4.02 7.60
CA VAL A 177 5.06 -4.28 7.23
C VAL A 177 5.85 -4.46 8.51
N LEU A 178 6.28 -5.69 8.78
CA LEU A 178 7.03 -6.05 9.97
C LEU A 178 8.54 -5.91 9.77
N ALA A 179 9.00 -6.07 8.53
CA ALA A 179 10.38 -5.85 8.16
C ALA A 179 10.48 -5.28 6.75
N THR A 180 11.52 -4.50 6.52
CA THR A 180 11.92 -4.02 5.20
C THR A 180 13.35 -4.46 4.91
N CYS A 181 13.70 -4.51 3.63
CA CYS A 181 15.06 -4.78 3.17
C CYS A 181 15.25 -4.31 1.73
N TYR A 182 16.50 -4.38 1.25
CA TYR A 182 16.79 -4.23 -0.17
C TYR A 182 16.15 -5.37 -0.97
N ALA A 183 15.65 -5.08 -2.17
CA ALA A 183 14.99 -6.04 -3.06
C ALA A 183 16.00 -6.96 -3.76
N SER A 184 16.82 -7.68 -3.00
CA SER A 184 17.63 -8.79 -3.48
C SER A 184 17.18 -10.08 -2.80
N GLU A 185 17.37 -11.19 -3.50
CA GLU A 185 16.98 -12.51 -3.03
C GLU A 185 17.58 -12.85 -1.65
N GLU A 186 18.87 -12.60 -1.46
CA GLU A 186 19.54 -12.87 -0.17
C GLU A 186 18.99 -12.00 0.96
N CYS A 187 18.74 -10.72 0.70
CA CYS A 187 18.21 -9.80 1.70
C CYS A 187 16.77 -10.16 2.09
N ILE A 188 15.94 -10.53 1.12
CA ILE A 188 14.56 -10.96 1.35
C ILE A 188 14.52 -12.20 2.24
N LEU A 189 15.33 -13.21 1.94
CA LEU A 189 15.35 -14.47 2.71
C LEU A 189 15.86 -14.25 4.14
N LYS A 190 16.88 -13.40 4.32
CA LYS A 190 17.37 -13.03 5.66
C LYS A 190 16.33 -12.26 6.46
N ALA A 191 15.58 -11.37 5.82
CA ALA A 191 14.60 -10.52 6.50
C ALA A 191 13.27 -11.25 6.79
N VAL A 192 12.89 -12.26 5.99
CA VAL A 192 11.66 -13.03 6.22
C VAL A 192 11.84 -14.14 7.25
N GLN A 193 13.06 -14.65 7.43
CA GLN A 193 13.35 -15.75 8.37
C GLN A 193 12.80 -15.48 9.79
N PRO A 194 13.06 -14.32 10.43
CA PRO A 194 12.52 -14.04 11.76
C PRO A 194 10.99 -14.04 11.81
N LEU A 195 10.32 -13.60 10.73
CA LEU A 195 8.86 -13.60 10.65
C LEU A 195 8.28 -15.01 10.54
N ILE A 196 8.98 -15.90 9.84
CA ILE A 196 8.64 -17.32 9.75
C ILE A 196 8.86 -17.99 11.10
N ASP A 197 9.99 -17.71 11.76
CA ASP A 197 10.31 -18.30 13.06
C ASP A 197 9.29 -17.89 14.14
N GLU A 198 8.80 -16.65 14.09
CA GLU A 198 7.80 -16.14 15.03
C GLU A 198 6.40 -16.72 14.78
N HIS A 199 5.95 -16.82 13.52
CA HIS A 199 4.55 -17.14 13.21
C HIS A 199 4.31 -18.54 12.63
N LEU A 200 5.32 -19.17 12.05
CA LEU A 200 5.26 -20.42 11.29
C LEU A 200 6.43 -21.36 11.62
N SER A 201 6.87 -21.37 12.88
CA SER A 201 7.87 -22.31 13.39
C SER A 201 7.25 -23.64 13.80
N ALA A 202 8.08 -24.66 14.00
CA ALA A 202 7.66 -25.99 14.46
C ALA A 202 6.83 -25.96 15.76
N GLN A 203 7.09 -24.97 16.63
CA GLN A 203 6.38 -24.76 17.90
C GLN A 203 5.02 -24.07 17.73
N ALA A 204 4.83 -23.33 16.63
CA ALA A 204 3.56 -22.69 16.32
C ALA A 204 2.47 -23.73 16.00
N LYS A 205 1.21 -23.33 16.08
CA LYS A 205 0.06 -24.17 15.70
C LYS A 205 0.18 -24.58 14.23
N GLU A 206 -0.25 -25.79 13.86
CA GLU A 206 -0.40 -26.14 12.44
C GLU A 206 -1.34 -25.13 11.77
N THR A 207 -0.85 -24.48 10.72
CA THR A 207 -1.52 -23.34 10.08
C THR A 207 -1.45 -23.51 8.58
N ARG A 208 -2.58 -23.25 7.92
CA ARG A 208 -2.63 -23.15 6.46
C ARG A 208 -2.16 -21.76 6.04
N TYR A 209 -1.14 -21.68 5.19
CA TYR A 209 -0.55 -20.41 4.80
C TYR A 209 -0.49 -20.22 3.29
N SER A 210 -0.36 -18.96 2.85
CA SER A 210 -0.02 -18.65 1.46
C SER A 210 1.02 -17.54 1.40
N ILE A 211 1.71 -17.43 0.27
CA ILE A 211 2.68 -16.36 0.02
C ILE A 211 2.08 -15.42 -1.04
N VAL A 212 1.81 -14.18 -0.65
CA VAL A 212 1.27 -13.14 -1.51
C VAL A 212 2.40 -12.22 -1.96
N PHE A 213 2.89 -12.47 -3.17
CA PHE A 213 3.90 -11.63 -3.80
C PHE A 213 3.24 -10.53 -4.64
N ARG A 214 3.72 -9.30 -4.52
CA ARG A 214 3.34 -8.15 -5.34
C ARG A 214 4.60 -7.37 -5.71
N LYS A 215 4.67 -6.91 -6.95
CA LYS A 215 5.83 -6.20 -7.48
C LYS A 215 5.38 -4.94 -8.20
N ARG A 216 6.05 -3.81 -7.94
CA ARG A 216 5.80 -2.52 -8.59
C ARG A 216 7.13 -1.93 -9.03
N SER A 217 7.24 -1.65 -10.33
CA SER A 217 8.39 -0.96 -10.92
C SER A 217 9.74 -1.64 -10.60
N ASN A 218 9.78 -2.97 -10.63
CA ASN A 218 11.00 -3.77 -10.46
C ASN A 218 10.97 -4.90 -11.50
N ASP A 219 12.09 -5.16 -12.16
CA ASP A 219 12.22 -6.27 -13.13
C ASP A 219 13.15 -7.37 -12.63
N ASP A 220 14.09 -7.04 -11.74
CA ASP A 220 15.17 -7.92 -11.28
C ASP A 220 14.70 -9.10 -10.43
N VAL A 221 13.66 -8.93 -9.61
CA VAL A 221 13.23 -9.98 -8.68
C VAL A 221 12.20 -10.90 -9.34
N GLU A 222 12.55 -12.18 -9.40
CA GLU A 222 11.73 -13.25 -9.93
C GLU A 222 10.74 -13.79 -8.90
N ARG A 223 9.44 -13.63 -9.20
CA ARG A 223 8.34 -14.03 -8.31
C ARG A 223 8.42 -15.50 -7.86
N ILE A 224 8.52 -16.43 -8.82
CA ILE A 224 8.43 -17.87 -8.55
C ILE A 224 9.60 -18.30 -7.68
N LYS A 225 10.81 -17.86 -8.04
CA LYS A 225 12.04 -18.15 -7.30
C LYS A 225 11.96 -17.71 -5.84
N ILE A 226 11.46 -16.50 -5.56
CA ILE A 226 11.29 -16.01 -4.18
C ILE A 226 10.23 -16.82 -3.43
N ILE A 227 9.08 -17.08 -4.05
CA ILE A 227 8.00 -17.87 -3.42
C ILE A 227 8.52 -19.27 -3.03
N ASP A 228 9.20 -19.96 -3.95
CA ASP A 228 9.71 -21.31 -3.72
C ASP A 228 10.74 -21.33 -2.58
N LYS A 229 11.64 -20.35 -2.55
CA LYS A 229 12.65 -20.25 -1.49
C LYS A 229 12.03 -19.93 -0.13
N ILE A 230 11.06 -19.02 -0.08
CA ILE A 230 10.34 -18.72 1.17
C ILE A 230 9.58 -19.96 1.66
N ALA A 231 8.90 -20.68 0.76
CA ALA A 231 8.17 -21.90 1.11
C ALA A 231 9.10 -23.00 1.66
N GLN A 232 10.35 -23.07 1.20
CA GLN A 232 11.36 -24.00 1.74
C GLN A 232 11.84 -23.65 3.16
N LEU A 233 11.70 -22.39 3.59
CA LEU A 233 12.08 -21.97 4.95
C LEU A 233 10.99 -22.29 5.98
N VAL A 234 9.75 -22.47 5.55
CA VAL A 234 8.61 -22.77 6.44
C VAL A 234 8.65 -24.25 6.85
N ASP A 235 8.39 -24.52 8.12
CA ASP A 235 8.35 -25.90 8.64
C ASP A 235 7.28 -26.74 7.93
N LYS A 236 7.58 -28.01 7.66
CA LYS A 236 6.72 -28.95 6.92
C LYS A 236 5.37 -29.20 7.59
N LYS A 237 5.23 -28.91 8.89
CA LYS A 237 3.97 -28.94 9.62
C LYS A 237 2.94 -27.99 9.01
N HIS A 238 3.36 -26.82 8.51
CA HIS A 238 2.46 -25.84 7.91
C HIS A 238 2.19 -26.19 6.45
N LYS A 239 0.92 -26.11 6.04
CA LYS A 239 0.49 -26.49 4.69
C LYS A 239 0.20 -25.26 3.84
N VAL A 240 0.66 -25.27 2.60
CA VAL A 240 0.31 -24.24 1.63
C VAL A 240 -1.15 -24.41 1.21
N ASP A 241 -1.95 -23.35 1.34
CA ASP A 241 -3.32 -23.25 0.84
C ASP A 241 -3.50 -21.90 0.13
N LEU A 242 -3.66 -21.93 -1.19
CA LEU A 242 -3.83 -20.72 -2.01
C LEU A 242 -5.27 -20.20 -2.04
N SER A 243 -6.23 -20.99 -1.55
CA SER A 243 -7.66 -20.69 -1.61
C SER A 243 -8.17 -20.14 -0.28
N SER A 244 -7.85 -20.81 0.82
CA SER A 244 -8.36 -20.48 2.17
C SER A 244 -7.27 -20.52 3.26
N PRO A 245 -6.18 -19.75 3.09
CA PRO A 245 -5.15 -19.68 4.12
C PRO A 245 -5.66 -18.94 5.36
N GLU A 246 -5.17 -19.38 6.52
CA GLU A 246 -5.36 -18.70 7.80
C GLU A 246 -4.40 -17.50 7.91
N VAL A 247 -3.19 -17.63 7.35
CA VAL A 247 -2.15 -16.60 7.37
C VAL A 247 -1.52 -16.41 5.99
N CYS A 248 -1.30 -15.17 5.59
CA CYS A 248 -0.55 -14.83 4.38
C CYS A 248 0.79 -14.18 4.72
N ILE A 249 1.88 -14.70 4.16
CA ILE A 249 3.17 -14.02 4.11
C ILE A 249 3.11 -13.01 2.96
N LEU A 250 3.28 -11.73 3.26
CA LEU A 250 3.23 -10.65 2.29
C LEU A 250 4.64 -10.27 1.85
N VAL A 251 4.85 -10.24 0.54
CA VAL A 251 6.10 -9.80 -0.10
C VAL A 251 5.78 -8.72 -1.11
N ASP A 252 5.96 -7.46 -0.71
CA ASP A 252 5.66 -6.28 -1.51
C ASP A 252 6.96 -5.61 -1.98
N ILE A 253 7.30 -5.77 -3.26
CA ILE A 253 8.48 -5.14 -3.88
C ILE A 253 8.10 -3.81 -4.51
N LEU A 254 8.80 -2.75 -4.10
CA LEU A 254 8.63 -1.36 -4.53
C LEU A 254 9.95 -0.84 -5.07
N THR A 255 10.13 -0.88 -6.40
CA THR A 255 11.42 -0.60 -7.04
C THR A 255 12.54 -1.46 -6.45
N ASN A 256 13.47 -0.88 -5.68
CA ASN A 256 14.60 -1.59 -5.08
C ASN A 256 14.43 -1.85 -3.56
N ALA A 257 13.24 -1.59 -3.01
CA ALA A 257 12.88 -1.91 -1.62
C ALA A 257 11.90 -3.08 -1.58
N CYS A 258 11.98 -3.90 -0.53
CA CYS A 258 11.04 -4.97 -0.25
C CYS A 258 10.42 -4.76 1.14
N CYS A 259 9.09 -4.78 1.19
CA CYS A 259 8.30 -4.73 2.41
C CYS A 259 7.74 -6.13 2.69
N LEU A 260 8.04 -6.65 3.88
CA LEU A 260 7.63 -7.98 4.33
C LEU A 260 6.64 -7.85 5.47
N GLY A 261 5.61 -8.68 5.46
CA GLY A 261 4.59 -8.67 6.51
C GLY A 261 3.90 -10.01 6.66
N ILE A 262 3.15 -10.13 7.75
CA ILE A 262 2.28 -11.26 8.04
C ILE A 262 0.86 -10.73 8.10
N ALA A 263 -0.09 -11.42 7.47
CA ALA A 263 -1.48 -11.01 7.42
C ALA A 263 -2.42 -12.19 7.71
N PRO A 264 -2.90 -12.32 8.95
CA PRO A 264 -3.98 -13.22 9.32
C PRO A 264 -5.28 -12.84 8.61
N ASP A 265 -6.13 -13.82 8.33
CA ASP A 265 -7.49 -13.62 7.79
C ASP A 265 -7.52 -12.75 6.51
N TYR A 266 -6.45 -12.82 5.72
CA TYR A 266 -6.20 -11.90 4.61
C TYR A 266 -7.38 -11.80 3.64
N PHE A 267 -7.97 -12.92 3.24
CA PHE A 267 -9.11 -12.95 2.33
C PHE A 267 -10.43 -12.55 3.00
N SER A 268 -10.60 -12.86 4.29
CA SER A 268 -11.75 -12.43 5.09
C SER A 268 -11.81 -10.90 5.22
N PHE A 269 -10.65 -10.25 5.35
CA PHE A 269 -10.50 -8.79 5.32
C PHE A 269 -10.35 -8.23 3.90
N LYS A 270 -10.81 -8.95 2.86
CA LYS A 270 -10.77 -8.51 1.45
C LYS A 270 -9.38 -8.02 1.02
N LYS A 271 -8.34 -8.80 1.33
CA LYS A 271 -6.93 -8.47 1.02
C LYS A 271 -6.48 -7.15 1.65
N TYR A 272 -7.06 -6.86 2.82
CA TYR A 272 -6.91 -5.64 3.62
C TYR A 272 -7.30 -4.36 2.85
N ASN A 273 -8.15 -4.51 1.83
CA ASN A 273 -8.69 -3.40 1.06
C ASN A 273 -9.93 -2.85 1.79
N ILE A 274 -9.80 -1.64 2.31
CA ILE A 274 -10.83 -0.94 3.08
C ILE A 274 -12.07 -0.68 2.21
N HIS A 275 -11.87 -0.30 0.95
CA HIS A 275 -12.97 -0.02 0.03
C HIS A 275 -13.76 -1.28 -0.30
N GLU A 276 -13.07 -2.40 -0.58
CA GLU A 276 -13.73 -3.69 -0.81
C GLU A 276 -14.43 -4.20 0.45
N LEU A 277 -13.85 -3.97 1.63
CA LEU A 277 -14.44 -4.35 2.92
C LEU A 277 -15.75 -3.58 3.19
N LEU A 278 -15.82 -2.31 2.79
CA LEU A 278 -17.02 -1.47 2.88
C LEU A 278 -17.98 -1.62 1.68
N GLY A 279 -17.67 -2.46 0.69
CA GLY A 279 -18.47 -2.59 -0.53
C GLY A 279 -18.47 -1.35 -1.43
N ILE A 280 -17.51 -0.44 -1.25
CA ILE A 280 -17.38 0.80 -2.02
C ILE A 280 -16.76 0.46 -3.38
N GLY A 281 -17.50 0.68 -4.46
CA GLY A 281 -17.02 0.49 -5.83
C GLY A 281 -17.02 -0.95 -6.33
N THR A 282 -17.61 -1.90 -5.60
CA THR A 282 -17.81 -3.27 -6.10
C THR A 282 -19.11 -3.34 -6.91
N ALA A 283 -18.99 -3.22 -8.24
CA ALA A 283 -19.89 -3.99 -9.09
C ALA A 283 -19.71 -5.47 -8.71
N LYS A 284 -20.82 -6.23 -8.58
CA LYS A 284 -20.79 -7.65 -8.20
C LYS A 284 -19.71 -8.38 -9.03
N PRO A 285 -18.83 -9.18 -8.40
CA PRO A 285 -17.80 -9.89 -9.15
C PRO A 285 -18.46 -10.87 -10.12
N LYS A 286 -18.15 -10.73 -11.41
CA LYS A 286 -18.20 -11.88 -12.33
C LYS A 286 -17.05 -12.81 -11.94
N ASP A 287 -17.31 -14.10 -11.90
CA ASP A 287 -16.38 -15.15 -11.48
C ASP A 287 -15.00 -14.96 -12.12
N PHE A 288 -13.98 -14.73 -11.27
CA PHE A 288 -12.60 -14.69 -11.71
C PHE A 288 -12.09 -16.12 -11.89
N MET A 289 -12.12 -16.63 -13.14
CA MET A 289 -11.32 -17.80 -13.53
C MET A 289 -9.83 -17.42 -13.60
N THR A 290 -9.05 -18.08 -12.75
CA THR A 290 -7.67 -18.59 -12.96
C THR A 290 -6.83 -17.97 -14.09
N GLY A 291 -5.82 -17.19 -13.70
CA GLY A 291 -4.68 -16.86 -14.57
C GLY A 291 -3.64 -17.98 -14.55
N GLY A 292 -3.25 -18.45 -15.74
CA GLY A 292 -1.97 -19.10 -16.00
C GLY A 292 -1.92 -20.61 -15.83
N ARG A 293 -2.59 -21.37 -16.71
CA ARG A 293 -2.31 -22.81 -16.89
C ARG A 293 -1.31 -22.98 -18.04
N VAL A 294 -0.16 -23.57 -17.73
CA VAL A 294 0.82 -24.02 -18.73
C VAL A 294 0.13 -25.11 -19.57
N ALA A 295 0.03 -24.88 -20.88
CA ALA A 295 -0.59 -25.84 -21.79
C ALA A 295 0.33 -27.07 -21.96
N ALA A 296 -0.14 -28.24 -21.52
CA ALA A 296 0.36 -29.53 -21.98
C ALA A 296 -0.57 -30.05 -23.08
N PRO A 297 -0.06 -30.72 -24.13
CA PRO A 297 -0.81 -30.99 -25.35
C PRO A 297 -1.80 -32.15 -25.12
N SER A 298 -3.08 -31.90 -25.42
CA SER A 298 -4.14 -32.91 -25.41
C SER A 298 -4.09 -33.77 -26.67
N LYS A 299 -4.08 -35.10 -26.49
CA LYS A 299 -4.39 -36.09 -27.52
C LYS A 299 -5.87 -35.97 -27.90
N LYS A 300 -6.16 -35.95 -29.20
CA LYS A 300 -7.50 -36.08 -29.77
C LYS A 300 -8.04 -37.48 -29.54
N ALA A 301 -9.29 -37.57 -29.09
CA ALA A 301 -10.20 -38.67 -29.41
C ALA A 301 -11.52 -38.03 -29.88
N GLU A 302 -11.87 -38.29 -31.13
CA GLU A 302 -13.21 -38.11 -31.69
C GLU A 302 -14.15 -39.15 -31.06
N GLU A 303 -15.38 -38.76 -30.74
CA GLU A 303 -16.56 -39.57 -31.07
C GLU A 303 -17.84 -38.72 -31.00
N ALA A 304 -18.80 -39.16 -31.81
CA ALA A 304 -19.81 -38.39 -32.51
C ALA A 304 -21.14 -38.18 -31.77
N GLU A 305 -21.94 -37.29 -32.36
CA GLU A 305 -23.26 -36.80 -31.95
C GLU A 305 -24.43 -37.80 -32.01
N ALA A 306 -25.54 -37.32 -31.43
CA ALA A 306 -26.97 -37.64 -31.60
C ALA A 306 -27.55 -38.69 -30.63
N GLY A 307 -28.70 -38.49 -29.98
CA GLY A 307 -29.76 -37.51 -30.18
C GLY A 307 -30.81 -37.61 -29.07
N GLU A 308 -31.93 -36.92 -29.30
CA GLU A 308 -32.80 -36.23 -28.36
C GLU A 308 -33.99 -37.05 -27.77
N ALA A 309 -34.60 -36.49 -26.71
CA ALA A 309 -36.01 -36.54 -26.29
C ALA A 309 -36.51 -37.57 -25.25
N GLY A 310 -37.25 -37.03 -24.25
CA GLY A 310 -38.57 -37.57 -23.89
C GLY A 310 -38.78 -38.10 -22.46
N GLN A 311 -39.63 -37.40 -21.69
CA GLN A 311 -40.21 -37.75 -20.38
C GLN A 311 -41.01 -39.09 -20.35
N SER A 312 -41.07 -39.75 -19.20
CA SER A 312 -42.30 -39.94 -18.38
C SER A 312 -42.24 -41.19 -17.48
N GLU A 313 -43.11 -41.15 -16.47
CA GLU A 313 -43.12 -41.89 -15.23
C GLU A 313 -43.69 -43.32 -15.29
N THR A 314 -43.42 -44.04 -14.20
CA THR A 314 -44.28 -44.99 -13.45
C THR A 314 -44.42 -46.47 -13.83
N LYS A 315 -44.27 -47.27 -12.75
CA LYS A 315 -44.90 -48.54 -12.38
C LYS A 315 -44.44 -49.80 -13.13
N GLN A 316 -44.49 -51.01 -12.58
CA GLN A 316 -44.52 -51.64 -11.24
C GLN A 316 -44.71 -53.14 -11.57
N ASP A 317 -44.15 -54.03 -10.75
CA ASP A 317 -44.46 -55.48 -10.69
C ASP A 317 -44.04 -56.32 -11.92
N ASP A 318 -43.68 -57.60 -11.84
CA ASP A 318 -43.79 -58.59 -10.78
C ASP A 318 -42.86 -59.79 -11.09
N THR A 319 -42.51 -60.56 -10.05
CA THR A 319 -42.25 -62.02 -10.00
C THR A 319 -41.60 -62.75 -11.20
N SER A 320 -40.57 -63.58 -11.06
CA SER A 320 -40.51 -64.76 -10.17
C SER A 320 -39.21 -65.55 -10.37
N LYS A 321 -38.75 -66.14 -9.26
CA LYS A 321 -38.10 -67.45 -9.07
C LYS A 321 -37.54 -68.19 -10.29
N ALA A 322 -36.27 -68.60 -10.19
CA ALA A 322 -35.91 -70.03 -10.13
C ALA A 322 -34.48 -70.19 -9.58
N GLN A 323 -34.37 -71.05 -8.57
CA GLN A 323 -33.14 -71.61 -8.03
C GLN A 323 -32.61 -72.71 -8.96
N ASP A 324 -31.49 -73.28 -8.51
CA ASP A 324 -30.85 -74.54 -8.89
C ASP A 324 -29.88 -74.45 -10.05
N GLU A 325 -28.72 -75.08 -10.01
CA GLU A 325 -27.91 -75.77 -8.98
C GLU A 325 -26.68 -76.25 -9.78
N LYS A 326 -25.72 -76.89 -9.12
CA LYS A 326 -24.67 -77.74 -9.71
C LYS A 326 -23.53 -77.02 -10.43
N GLU A 327 -22.30 -77.51 -10.36
CA GLU A 327 -21.59 -78.40 -9.45
C GLU A 327 -20.16 -78.39 -9.99
N LYS A 328 -19.19 -78.32 -9.08
CA LYS A 328 -17.89 -79.02 -9.12
C LYS A 328 -16.87 -78.78 -10.24
N LYS A 329 -15.63 -78.76 -9.71
CA LYS A 329 -14.38 -79.35 -10.24
C LYS A 329 -13.71 -78.52 -11.32
N GLU A 330 -12.44 -78.11 -11.21
CA GLU A 330 -11.28 -78.51 -10.40
C GLU A 330 -10.50 -77.28 -9.94
#